data_AF-V4HNW8-F1
#
_entry.id   AF-V4HNW8-F1
#
_cell.length_a   1.000
_cell.length_b   1.000
_cell.length_c   1.000
_cell.angle_alpha   90.00
_cell.angle_beta   90.00
_cell.angle_gamma   90.00
#
_symmetry.space_group_name_H-M   'P 1'
#
loop_
_entity.id
_entity.type
_entity.pdbx_description
1 polymer ?
#
loop_
_entity_poly.entity_id
_entity_poly.type
_entity_poly.pdbx_seq_one_letter_code
_entity_poly.pdbx_strand_id
1 'polypeptide(L)'
;MRKILFLFVLIVSSNSYGQTLVTGKYELTITELCEEGVVGCDNVVLNMIEHDSAEKIRIGGEAFHTMCADGVTPCAFQGYRFKTKSETYRILNNGTFQIFDTNGEQIHSEKGKWL
;
A
#
# COMPACT_ATOMS: atom_id res chain seq x y z
N MET A 1 -7.64 -53.41 -0.24
CA MET A 1 -8.60 -52.53 -0.94
C MET A 1 -8.19 -51.08 -0.71
N ARG A 2 -7.75 -50.40 -1.77
CA ARG A 2 -7.09 -49.08 -1.72
C ARG A 2 -8.16 -47.98 -1.64
N LYS A 3 -8.42 -47.43 -0.45
CA LYS A 3 -9.28 -46.25 -0.29
C LYS A 3 -8.48 -45.00 -0.66
N ILE A 4 -8.60 -44.57 -1.92
CA ILE A 4 -8.09 -43.28 -2.37
C ILE A 4 -9.06 -42.23 -1.84
N LEU A 5 -8.65 -41.53 -0.77
CA LEU A 5 -9.35 -40.36 -0.25
C LEU A 5 -9.03 -39.19 -1.18
N PHE A 6 -9.97 -38.80 -2.04
CA PHE A 6 -9.85 -37.61 -2.86
C PHE A 6 -10.00 -36.37 -1.96
N LEU A 7 -8.87 -35.74 -1.63
CA LEU A 7 -8.82 -34.45 -0.96
C LEU A 7 -9.11 -33.37 -2.00
N PHE A 8 -10.33 -32.84 -2.00
CA PHE A 8 -10.74 -31.75 -2.88
C PHE A 8 -10.18 -30.43 -2.31
N VAL A 9 -8.98 -30.04 -2.76
CA VAL A 9 -8.37 -28.75 -2.42
C VAL A 9 -9.06 -27.66 -3.23
N LEU A 10 -9.96 -26.91 -2.59
CA LEU A 10 -10.53 -25.68 -3.14
C LEU A 10 -9.48 -24.57 -3.06
N ILE A 11 -8.90 -24.21 -4.20
CA ILE A 11 -8.01 -23.05 -4.32
C ILE A 11 -8.92 -21.82 -4.40
N VAL A 12 -9.05 -21.08 -3.29
CA VAL A 12 -9.68 -19.76 -3.29
C VAL A 12 -8.65 -18.76 -3.82
N SER A 13 -8.91 -18.19 -4.99
CA SER A 13 -8.07 -17.14 -5.57
C SER A 13 -8.39 -15.80 -4.89
N SER A 14 -7.47 -15.27 -4.09
CA SER A 14 -7.54 -13.87 -3.66
C SER A 14 -6.94 -13.00 -4.77
N ASN A 15 -7.76 -12.19 -5.44
CA ASN A 15 -7.28 -11.15 -6.35
C ASN A 15 -6.58 -10.08 -5.52
N SER A 16 -5.30 -9.84 -5.78
CA SER A 16 -4.59 -8.67 -5.25
C SER A 16 -4.35 -7.69 -6.39
N TYR A 17 -4.66 -6.42 -6.16
CA TYR A 17 -4.38 -5.35 -7.11
C TYR A 17 -3.05 -4.69 -6.72
N GLY A 18 -2.10 -4.72 -7.66
CA GLY A 18 -0.76 -4.17 -7.47
C GLY A 18 -0.54 -2.94 -8.35
N GLN A 19 0.01 -1.86 -7.80
CA GLN A 19 0.43 -0.68 -8.56
C GLN A 19 1.85 -0.29 -8.18
N THR A 20 2.63 0.19 -9.16
CA THR A 20 4.01 0.59 -8.93
C THR A 20 4.19 2.08 -9.22
N LEU A 21 4.75 2.81 -8.26
CA LEU A 21 5.21 4.18 -8.41
C LEU A 21 6.74 4.18 -8.48
N VAL A 22 7.29 4.71 -9.58
CA VAL A 22 8.73 4.87 -9.73
C VAL A 22 9.09 6.34 -9.58
N THR A 23 9.98 6.63 -8.62
CA THR A 23 10.60 7.96 -8.42
C THR A 23 12.06 7.91 -8.89
N GLY A 24 12.80 9.02 -8.74
CA GLY A 24 14.24 9.01 -9.00
C GLY A 24 14.99 8.07 -8.07
N LYS A 25 14.62 8.03 -6.78
CA LYS A 25 15.30 7.22 -5.76
C LYS A 25 14.64 5.89 -5.43
N TYR A 26 13.34 5.74 -5.66
CA TYR A 26 12.58 4.61 -5.15
C TYR A 26 11.74 3.91 -6.22
N GLU A 27 11.60 2.61 -6.07
CA GLU A 27 10.56 1.79 -6.70
C GLU A 27 9.59 1.34 -5.60
N LEU A 28 8.33 1.77 -5.70
CA LEU A 28 7.31 1.59 -4.67
C LEU A 28 6.18 0.74 -5.23
N THR A 29 6.13 -0.54 -4.87
CA THR A 29 5.05 -1.45 -5.27
C THR A 29 4.04 -1.61 -4.15
N ILE A 30 2.84 -1.10 -4.37
CA ILE A 30 1.70 -1.18 -3.46
C ILE A 30 0.85 -2.38 -3.86
N THR A 31 0.42 -3.18 -2.90
CA THR A 31 -0.48 -4.32 -3.11
C THR A 31 -1.64 -4.23 -2.15
N GLU A 32 -2.84 -4.06 -2.67
CA GLU A 32 -4.07 -4.12 -1.88
C GLU A 32 -4.48 -5.58 -1.69
N LEU A 33 -4.72 -5.97 -0.44
CA LEU A 33 -5.11 -7.33 -0.03
C LEU A 33 -6.56 -7.37 0.50
N CYS A 34 -7.38 -6.43 0.05
CA CYS A 34 -8.80 -6.35 0.39
C CYS A 34 -9.66 -7.03 -0.68
N GLU A 35 -10.88 -7.41 -0.30
CA GLU A 35 -11.87 -7.93 -1.23
C GLU A 35 -12.28 -6.85 -2.25
N GLU A 36 -12.62 -7.28 -3.47
CA GLU A 36 -13.09 -6.36 -4.50
C GLU A 36 -14.34 -5.60 -4.04
N GLY A 37 -14.38 -4.29 -4.31
CA GLY A 37 -15.51 -3.43 -3.97
C GLY A 37 -15.46 -2.80 -2.57
N VAL A 38 -14.43 -3.09 -1.76
CA VAL A 38 -14.21 -2.41 -0.48
C VAL A 38 -13.61 -1.01 -0.71
N VAL A 39 -14.32 0.03 -0.27
CA VAL A 39 -13.81 1.40 -0.23
C VAL A 39 -13.00 1.59 1.06
N GLY A 40 -11.77 2.07 0.95
CA GLY A 40 -10.90 2.22 2.12
C GLY A 40 -10.26 0.89 2.53
N CYS A 41 -9.38 0.36 1.67
CA CYS A 41 -8.65 -0.85 2.01
C CYS A 41 -7.66 -0.60 3.15
N ASP A 42 -7.94 -1.16 4.33
CA ASP A 42 -7.07 -1.06 5.51
C ASP A 42 -5.96 -2.13 5.55
N ASN A 43 -5.91 -3.01 4.54
CA ASN A 43 -4.91 -4.07 4.41
C ASN A 43 -4.13 -3.91 3.11
N VAL A 44 -3.16 -3.01 3.14
CA VAL A 44 -2.28 -2.70 2.01
C VAL A 44 -0.84 -3.03 2.38
N VAL A 45 -0.07 -3.51 1.42
CA VAL A 45 1.37 -3.77 1.60
C VAL A 45 2.18 -2.92 0.63
N LEU A 46 3.16 -2.20 1.16
CA LEU A 46 4.21 -1.54 0.39
C LEU A 46 5.45 -2.42 0.34
N ASN A 47 5.96 -2.68 -0.86
CA ASN A 47 7.32 -3.13 -1.10
C ASN A 47 8.09 -1.96 -1.70
N MET A 48 9.06 -1.45 -0.95
CA MET A 48 9.90 -0.32 -1.34
C MET A 48 11.31 -0.80 -1.62
N ILE A 49 11.88 -0.33 -2.73
CA ILE A 49 13.28 -0.53 -3.09
C ILE A 49 13.92 0.85 -3.25
N GLU A 50 15.02 1.11 -2.58
CA GLU A 50 15.85 2.29 -2.82
C GLU A 50 16.96 1.95 -3.82
N HIS A 51 17.06 2.72 -4.92
CA HIS A 51 17.96 2.40 -6.03
C HIS A 51 19.45 2.48 -5.64
N ASP A 52 19.82 3.45 -4.81
CA ASP A 52 21.23 3.72 -4.47
C ASP A 52 21.81 2.67 -3.52
N SER A 53 21.02 2.24 -2.53
CA SER A 53 21.43 1.28 -1.49
C SER A 53 21.05 -0.16 -1.82
N ALA A 54 20.13 -0.36 -2.78
CA ALA A 54 19.42 -1.62 -3.04
C ALA A 54 18.67 -2.17 -1.80
N GLU A 55 18.41 -1.32 -0.80
CA GLU A 55 17.65 -1.69 0.39
C GLU A 55 16.21 -2.01 0.01
N LYS A 56 15.66 -3.06 0.65
CA LYS A 56 14.28 -3.51 0.42
C LYS A 56 13.53 -3.51 1.73
N ILE A 57 12.39 -2.83 1.75
CA ILE A 57 11.53 -2.74 2.92
C ILE A 57 10.12 -3.19 2.55
N ARG A 58 9.50 -3.97 3.42
CA ARG A 58 8.11 -4.39 3.31
C ARG A 58 7.32 -3.89 4.50
N ILE A 59 6.27 -3.11 4.26
CA ILE A 59 5.52 -2.41 5.31
C ILE A 59 4.02 -2.59 5.08
N GLY A 60 3.28 -2.93 6.14
CA GLY A 60 1.82 -2.92 6.13
C GLY A 60 1.25 -1.51 6.32
N GLY A 61 0.11 -1.24 5.73
CA GLY A 61 -0.54 0.06 5.79
C GLY A 61 -1.96 0.02 5.28
N GLU A 62 -2.48 1.20 4.98
CA GLU A 62 -3.90 1.43 4.70
C GLU A 62 -4.06 2.49 3.60
N ALA A 63 -5.12 2.38 2.82
CA ALA A 63 -5.62 3.44 1.97
C ALA A 63 -6.29 4.50 2.85
N PHE A 64 -6.12 5.79 2.52
CA PHE A 64 -6.80 6.87 3.21
C PHE A 64 -7.55 7.79 2.25
N HIS A 65 -8.64 8.33 2.77
CA HIS A 65 -9.61 9.13 2.04
C HIS A 65 -9.83 10.45 2.77
N THR A 66 -10.30 11.47 2.06
CA THR A 66 -10.95 12.60 2.72
C THR A 66 -12.29 12.15 3.29
N MET A 67 -12.71 12.76 4.39
CA MET A 67 -14.07 12.60 4.90
C MET A 67 -15.02 13.54 4.15
N CYS A 68 -16.24 13.06 3.92
CA CYS A 68 -17.37 13.89 3.51
C CYS A 68 -17.69 14.96 4.58
N ALA A 69 -18.59 15.88 4.25
CA ALA A 69 -19.05 16.93 5.19
C ALA A 69 -19.68 16.37 6.48
N ASP A 70 -20.14 15.11 6.45
CA ASP A 70 -20.66 14.40 7.62
C ASP A 70 -19.58 13.93 8.61
N GLY A 71 -18.30 14.00 8.23
CA GLY A 71 -17.15 13.59 9.05
C GLY A 71 -16.99 12.07 9.23
N VAL A 72 -17.83 11.25 8.61
CA VAL A 72 -17.87 9.78 8.81
C VAL A 72 -17.71 9.03 7.50
N THR A 73 -18.28 9.52 6.40
CA THR A 73 -18.28 8.82 5.13
C THR A 73 -16.99 9.13 4.35
N PRO A 74 -16.22 8.13 3.86
CA PRO A 74 -15.10 8.35 2.95
C PRO A 74 -15.58 8.95 1.62
N CYS A 75 -14.93 10.03 1.16
CA CYS A 75 -15.33 10.75 -0.06
C CYS A 75 -14.36 10.53 -1.22
N ALA A 76 -13.13 11.04 -1.12
CA ALA A 76 -12.16 10.99 -2.20
C ALA A 76 -10.89 10.28 -1.75
N PHE A 77 -10.49 9.27 -2.51
CA PHE A 77 -9.22 8.56 -2.32
C PHE A 77 -8.04 9.54 -2.43
N GLN A 78 -7.20 9.56 -1.39
CA GLN A 78 -6.03 10.45 -1.33
C GLN A 78 -4.72 9.72 -1.55
N GLY A 79 -4.68 8.41 -1.28
CA GLY A 79 -3.47 7.62 -1.38
C GLY A 79 -3.36 6.57 -0.27
N TYR A 80 -2.12 6.21 0.04
CA TYR A 80 -1.78 5.18 1.01
C TYR A 80 -0.89 5.73 2.13
N ARG A 81 -1.02 5.14 3.31
CA ARG A 81 -0.25 5.47 4.50
C ARG A 81 0.34 4.20 5.13
N PHE A 82 1.63 4.24 5.42
CA PHE A 82 2.36 3.15 6.05
C PHE A 82 3.10 3.70 7.26
N LYS A 83 3.03 3.02 8.41
CA LYS A 83 3.64 3.49 9.66
C LYS A 83 4.61 2.44 10.18
N THR A 84 5.81 2.87 10.52
CA THR A 84 6.80 2.08 11.26
C THR A 84 7.00 2.69 12.65
N LYS A 85 7.97 2.17 13.42
CA LYS A 85 8.32 2.74 14.72
C LYS A 85 9.05 4.09 14.61
N SER A 86 9.70 4.36 13.49
CA SER A 86 10.55 5.53 13.27
C SER A 86 9.94 6.52 12.29
N GLU A 87 9.16 6.06 11.31
CA GLU A 87 8.76 6.89 10.17
C GLU A 87 7.31 6.61 9.76
N THR A 88 6.71 7.61 9.12
CA THR A 88 5.44 7.47 8.40
C THR A 88 5.67 7.75 6.92
N TYR A 89 5.29 6.81 6.08
CA TYR A 89 5.34 6.93 4.63
C TYR A 89 3.96 7.26 4.09
N ARG A 90 3.89 8.18 3.13
CA ARG A 90 2.66 8.46 2.37
C ARG A 90 2.93 8.38 0.88
N ILE A 91 2.05 7.72 0.17
CA ILE A 91 2.04 7.69 -1.29
C ILE A 91 0.71 8.28 -1.74
N LEU A 92 0.74 9.51 -2.24
CA LEU A 92 -0.45 10.23 -2.68
C LEU A 92 -0.91 9.73 -4.05
N ASN A 93 -2.21 9.74 -4.29
CA ASN A 93 -2.84 9.34 -5.55
C ASN A 93 -2.26 10.07 -6.77
N ASN A 94 -1.80 11.31 -6.59
CA ASN A 94 -1.18 12.12 -7.62
C ASN A 94 0.24 11.65 -8.00
N GLY A 95 0.81 10.64 -7.32
CA GLY A 95 2.16 10.12 -7.54
C GLY A 95 3.26 10.81 -6.72
N THR A 96 2.92 11.45 -5.60
CA THR A 96 3.92 12.01 -4.67
C THR A 96 4.20 11.02 -3.54
N PHE A 97 5.47 10.69 -3.32
CA PHE A 97 5.96 9.92 -2.19
C PHE A 97 6.50 10.87 -1.11
N GLN A 98 6.16 10.63 0.16
CA GLN A 98 6.57 11.45 1.29
C GLN A 98 6.98 10.58 2.47
N ILE A 99 7.98 11.03 3.23
CA ILE A 99 8.42 10.42 4.48
C ILE A 99 8.35 11.48 5.58
N PHE A 100 7.78 11.08 6.71
CA PHE A 100 7.65 11.90 7.90
C PHE A 100 8.35 11.21 9.07
N ASP A 101 9.01 11.99 9.93
CA ASP A 101 9.60 11.50 11.17
C ASP A 101 8.54 11.20 12.25
N THR A 102 8.98 10.81 13.44
CA THR A 102 8.09 10.56 14.59
C THR A 102 7.38 11.81 15.12
N ASN A 103 7.91 13.01 14.85
CA ASN A 103 7.34 14.28 15.26
C ASN A 103 6.28 14.79 14.26
N GLY A 104 6.17 14.15 13.10
CA GLY A 104 5.29 14.55 12.00
C GLY A 104 5.91 15.59 11.07
N GLU A 105 7.21 15.86 11.18
CA GLU A 105 7.95 16.69 10.23
C GLU A 105 8.22 15.93 8.94
N GLN A 106 7.99 16.56 7.79
CA GLN A 106 8.26 15.94 6.50
C GLN A 106 9.76 16.00 6.20
N ILE A 107 10.44 14.85 6.29
CA ILE A 107 11.88 14.73 6.05
C ILE A 107 12.22 14.40 4.59
N HIS A 108 11.25 13.91 3.81
CA HIS A 108 11.43 13.60 2.40
C HIS A 108 10.15 13.79 1.59
N SER A 109 10.29 14.24 0.35
CA SER A 109 9.19 14.30 -0.62
C SER A 109 9.72 14.24 -2.04
N GLU A 110 9.15 13.36 -2.86
CA GLU A 110 9.55 13.16 -4.24
C GLU A 110 8.33 12.86 -5.13
N LYS A 111 8.38 13.28 -6.39
CA LYS A 111 7.38 12.96 -7.40
C LYS A 111 7.82 11.77 -8.24
N GLY A 112 6.92 10.81 -8.46
CA GLY A 112 7.12 9.68 -9.34
C GLY A 112 6.11 9.60 -10.46
N LYS A 113 6.21 8.50 -11.21
CA LYS A 113 5.27 8.09 -12.25
C LYS A 113 4.68 6.72 -11.91
N TRP A 114 3.36 6.63 -11.99
CA TRP A 114 2.66 5.36 -11.90
C TRP A 114 2.90 4.55 -13.18
N LEU A 115 3.16 3.25 -13.02
CA LEU A 115 3.29 2.28 -14.11
C LEU A 115 2.02 1.43 -14.24
#